data_AF-A0A357AYS0-F1
#
_entry.id   AF-A0A357AYS0-F1
#
_cell.length_a   1.000
_cell.length_b   1.000
_cell.length_c   1.000
_cell.angle_alpha   90.00
_cell.angle_beta   90.00
_cell.angle_gamma   90.00
#
_symmetry.space_group_name_H-M   'P 1'
#
loop_
_entity.id
_entity.type
_entity.pdbx_description
1 polymer ?
#
loop_
_entity_poly.entity_id
_entity_poly.type
_entity_poly.pdbx_seq_one_letter_code
_entity_poly.pdbx_strand_id
1 'polypeptide(L)'
;MEEYFIQSINGPVIKVRGGRALPRMGLVFVGKQKLFGEVVSASGEDSIVQIYEDSGGLSAGEPVYPTYAPMSLQLGPGLIGGIFDGIGRPLGTIERMAGPRIAKGINLQSLDGERLWEVTVDIKDGDTVFPGQVFARCRESEMTEHRAMVPPGVSGRVEAAKPSGQYTVNEPIARVVGEKGKETPICLSQSWPVRTPRPYKSRRAIDRPLITGQRVIDTLFPVGKGGCAAIPGPFGAGKTVVQHQLAKWSDADIIVYL
;
A
#
# COMPACT_ATOMS: atom_id res chain seq x y z
N MET A 1 14.44 19.95 -17.29
CA MET A 1 13.39 18.98 -16.90
C MET A 1 12.48 18.83 -18.10
N GLU A 2 12.20 17.60 -18.53
CA GLU A 2 11.19 17.40 -19.58
C GLU A 2 9.83 17.84 -19.04
N GLU A 3 9.18 18.76 -19.74
CA GLU A 3 7.86 19.24 -19.36
C GLU A 3 6.79 18.42 -20.09
N TYR A 4 5.80 17.96 -19.34
CA TYR A 4 4.66 17.19 -19.85
C TYR A 4 3.40 18.02 -19.67
N PHE A 5 2.52 18.00 -20.67
CA PHE A 5 1.30 18.80 -20.65
C PHE A 5 0.08 18.02 -21.15
N ILE A 6 -1.10 18.39 -20.67
CA ILE A 6 -2.36 17.83 -21.13
C ILE A 6 -2.62 18.30 -22.57
N GLN A 7 -2.69 17.37 -23.52
CA GLN A 7 -3.07 17.65 -24.90
C GLN A 7 -4.60 17.64 -25.09
N SER A 8 -5.28 16.64 -24.51
CA SER A 8 -6.73 16.51 -24.59
C SER A 8 -7.30 15.75 -23.39
N ILE A 9 -8.59 15.97 -23.12
CA ILE A 9 -9.32 15.39 -21.98
C ILE A 9 -10.57 14.71 -22.52
N ASN A 10 -10.77 13.44 -22.19
CA ASN A 10 -11.95 12.66 -22.52
C ASN A 10 -12.44 11.90 -21.27
N GLY A 11 -13.29 12.57 -20.48
CA GLY A 11 -13.72 12.05 -19.18
C GLY A 11 -12.51 11.81 -18.27
N PRO A 12 -12.34 10.60 -17.70
CA PRO A 12 -11.22 10.32 -16.80
C PRO A 12 -9.93 9.94 -17.55
N VAL A 13 -9.96 9.84 -18.89
CA VAL A 13 -8.79 9.54 -19.71
C VAL A 13 -8.26 10.84 -20.32
N ILE A 14 -6.97 11.12 -20.13
CA ILE A 14 -6.32 12.26 -20.74
C ILE A 14 -5.18 11.82 -21.66
N LYS A 15 -4.93 12.63 -22.67
CA LYS A 15 -3.73 12.52 -23.50
C LYS A 15 -2.71 13.54 -23.00
N VAL A 16 -1.50 13.08 -22.75
CA VAL A 16 -0.36 13.87 -22.27
C VAL A 16 0.71 13.85 -23.33
N ARG A 17 1.32 15.01 -23.60
CA ARG A 17 2.47 15.12 -24.50
C ARG A 17 3.68 15.63 -23.73
N GLY A 18 4.85 15.04 -23.97
CA GLY A 18 6.11 15.48 -23.39
C GLY A 18 7.30 14.68 -23.92
N GLY A 19 8.51 15.19 -23.73
CA GLY A 19 9.71 14.85 -24.51
C GLY A 19 10.07 13.37 -24.70
N ARG A 20 9.56 12.45 -23.88
CA ARG A 20 9.69 11.00 -24.10
C ARG A 20 8.48 10.23 -23.57
N ALA A 21 8.40 8.95 -23.94
CA ALA A 21 7.38 8.05 -23.46
C ALA A 21 7.48 7.88 -21.92
N LEU A 22 6.36 8.08 -21.23
CA LEU A 22 6.29 7.82 -19.80
C LEU A 22 6.27 6.31 -19.52
N PRO A 23 6.91 5.84 -18.43
CA PRO A 23 6.84 4.44 -18.04
C PRO A 23 5.39 4.00 -17.84
N ARG A 24 5.01 2.88 -18.46
CA ARG A 24 3.71 2.26 -18.26
C ARG A 24 3.52 1.94 -16.77
N MET A 25 2.31 2.15 -16.25
CA MET A 25 1.94 1.96 -14.83
C MET A 25 2.66 2.95 -13.89
N GLY A 26 3.33 3.97 -14.45
CA GLY A 26 3.91 5.06 -13.70
C GLY A 26 2.83 5.97 -13.11
N LEU A 27 3.02 6.37 -11.87
CA LEU A 27 2.21 7.37 -11.19
C LEU A 27 2.57 8.77 -11.71
N VAL A 28 1.55 9.56 -12.03
CA VAL A 28 1.66 10.96 -12.43
C VAL A 28 0.71 11.83 -11.61
N PHE A 29 1.11 13.07 -11.36
CA PHE A 29 0.23 14.11 -10.83
C PHE A 29 -0.21 15.03 -11.97
N VAL A 30 -1.51 15.23 -12.10
CA VAL A 30 -2.11 15.91 -13.26
C VAL A 30 -2.66 17.28 -12.88
N GLY A 31 -2.26 18.28 -13.64
CA GLY A 31 -2.73 19.66 -13.52
C GLY A 31 -2.25 20.38 -12.27
N LYS A 32 -2.75 21.61 -12.09
CA LYS A 32 -2.44 22.46 -10.93
C LYS A 32 -2.95 21.83 -9.63
N GLN A 33 -4.02 21.06 -9.72
CA GLN A 33 -4.63 20.33 -8.60
C GLN A 33 -3.85 19.07 -8.22
N LYS A 34 -2.84 18.66 -9.00
CA LYS A 34 -2.03 17.45 -8.76
C LYS A 34 -2.89 16.20 -8.56
N LEU A 35 -3.88 16.00 -9.43
CA LEU A 35 -4.77 14.84 -9.39
C LEU A 35 -3.98 13.56 -9.63
N PHE A 36 -4.34 12.48 -8.94
CA PHE A 36 -3.73 11.17 -9.14
C PHE A 36 -4.07 10.61 -10.53
N GLY A 37 -3.05 10.20 -11.28
CA GLY A 37 -3.22 9.45 -12.51
C GLY A 37 -2.18 8.35 -12.71
N GLU A 38 -2.52 7.37 -13.53
CA GLU A 38 -1.64 6.27 -13.93
C GLU A 38 -1.47 6.24 -15.44
N VAL A 39 -0.23 6.06 -15.91
CA VAL A 39 0.09 5.90 -17.33
C VAL A 39 -0.39 4.53 -17.82
N VAL A 40 -1.36 4.51 -18.73
CA VAL A 40 -1.95 3.28 -19.29
C VAL A 40 -1.13 2.77 -20.48
N SER A 41 -0.69 3.69 -21.33
CA SER A 41 0.11 3.42 -22.53
C SER A 41 0.91 4.66 -22.92
N ALA A 42 2.06 4.48 -23.57
CA ALA A 42 2.86 5.55 -24.12
C ALA A 42 3.44 5.15 -25.48
N SER A 43 3.53 6.10 -26.40
CA SER A 43 4.08 5.93 -27.75
C SER A 43 4.71 7.23 -28.23
N GLY A 44 6.02 7.21 -28.47
CA GLY A 44 6.77 8.42 -28.83
C GLY A 44 6.69 9.46 -27.72
N GLU A 45 6.22 10.66 -28.06
CA GLU A 45 6.04 11.78 -27.11
C GLU A 45 4.64 11.81 -26.48
N ASP A 46 3.72 10.97 -26.93
CA ASP A 46 2.34 10.94 -26.46
C ASP A 46 2.14 9.81 -25.44
N SER A 47 1.49 10.11 -24.32
CA SER A 47 1.12 9.16 -23.27
C SER A 47 -0.37 9.28 -22.96
N ILE A 48 -1.02 8.16 -22.68
CA ILE A 48 -2.41 8.09 -22.21
C ILE A 48 -2.39 7.85 -20.71
N VAL A 49 -3.06 8.72 -19.97
CA VAL A 49 -3.14 8.68 -18.51
C VAL A 49 -4.59 8.53 -18.09
N GLN A 50 -4.85 7.58 -17.19
CA GLN A 50 -6.13 7.42 -16.50
C GLN A 50 -6.07 8.19 -15.19
N ILE A 51 -7.02 9.09 -14.95
CA ILE A 51 -7.17 9.82 -13.71
C ILE A 51 -8.05 8.98 -12.75
N TYR A 52 -7.64 8.90 -11.48
CA TYR A 52 -8.36 8.18 -10.41
C TYR A 52 -9.27 9.06 -9.56
N GLU A 53 -9.23 10.36 -9.80
CA GLU A 53 -10.12 11.37 -9.23
C GLU A 53 -11.04 11.95 -10.32
N ASP A 54 -11.97 12.82 -9.92
CA ASP A 54 -12.81 13.54 -10.87
C ASP A 54 -11.98 14.56 -11.68
N SER A 55 -11.90 14.36 -13.00
CA SER A 55 -11.16 15.20 -13.95
C SER A 55 -11.79 16.57 -14.21
N GLY A 56 -12.98 16.84 -13.66
CA GLY A 56 -13.63 18.14 -13.77
C GLY A 56 -12.75 19.30 -13.29
N GLY A 57 -12.57 20.30 -14.13
CA GLY A 57 -11.75 21.48 -13.85
C GLY A 57 -10.33 21.44 -14.44
N LEU A 58 -9.90 20.31 -15.00
CA LEU A 58 -8.66 20.25 -15.80
C LEU A 58 -8.85 20.93 -17.15
N SER A 59 -7.79 21.59 -17.61
CA SER A 59 -7.73 22.22 -18.93
C SER A 59 -6.55 21.70 -19.76
N ALA A 60 -6.70 21.72 -21.09
CA ALA A 60 -5.57 21.47 -21.99
C ALA A 60 -4.45 22.51 -21.75
N GLY A 61 -3.20 22.07 -21.88
CA GLY A 61 -2.01 22.86 -21.58
C GLY A 61 -1.57 22.86 -20.12
N GLU A 62 -2.35 22.27 -19.20
CA GLU A 62 -1.92 22.13 -17.81
C GLU A 62 -0.75 21.13 -17.66
N PRO A 63 0.13 21.34 -16.67
CA PRO A 63 1.32 20.51 -16.49
C PRO A 63 0.97 19.12 -15.93
N VAL A 64 1.79 18.14 -16.27
CA VAL A 64 1.76 16.78 -15.73
C VAL A 64 3.12 16.45 -15.13
N TYR A 65 3.11 15.93 -13.91
CA TYR A 65 4.32 15.67 -13.13
C TYR A 65 4.51 14.15 -12.96
N PRO A 66 5.35 13.50 -13.78
CA PRO A 66 5.65 12.09 -13.60
C PRO A 66 6.52 11.85 -12.38
N THR A 67 6.15 10.85 -11.57
CA THR A 67 6.97 10.38 -10.44
C THR A 67 8.06 9.41 -10.86
N TYR A 68 7.94 8.86 -12.08
CA TYR A 68 8.78 7.76 -12.61
C TYR A 68 8.81 6.50 -11.73
N ALA A 69 7.87 6.41 -10.78
CA ALA A 69 7.68 5.26 -9.91
C ALA A 69 6.28 4.68 -10.14
N PRO A 70 6.09 3.37 -9.92
CA PRO A 70 4.77 2.77 -9.97
C PRO A 70 3.92 3.25 -8.79
N MET A 71 2.59 3.17 -8.94
CA MET A 71 1.68 3.37 -7.81
C MET A 71 2.02 2.39 -6.68
N SER A 72 2.31 2.94 -5.50
CA SER A 72 2.81 2.20 -4.35
C SER A 72 2.10 2.66 -3.08
N LEU A 73 1.96 1.74 -2.13
CA LEU A 73 1.42 2.03 -0.79
C LEU A 73 2.52 1.89 0.25
N GLN A 74 2.46 2.69 1.30
CA GLN A 74 3.30 2.47 2.48
C GLN A 74 2.70 1.36 3.33
N LEU A 75 3.52 0.34 3.62
CA LEU A 75 3.19 -0.77 4.51
C LEU A 75 4.00 -0.63 5.79
N GLY A 76 3.34 -0.59 6.94
CA GLY A 76 3.96 -0.40 8.24
C GLY A 76 2.89 -0.31 9.34
N PRO A 77 3.27 -0.02 10.60
CA PRO A 77 2.31 0.12 11.68
C PRO A 77 1.47 1.38 11.50
N GLY A 78 0.16 1.26 11.72
CA GLY A 78 -0.84 2.33 11.55
C GLY A 78 -1.89 2.04 10.49
N LEU A 79 -1.89 0.85 9.86
CA LEU A 79 -2.92 0.43 8.92
C LEU A 79 -4.11 -0.23 9.62
N ILE A 80 -3.87 -0.94 10.72
CA ILE A 80 -4.92 -1.66 11.44
C ILE A 80 -5.94 -0.68 12.04
N GLY A 81 -7.22 -0.91 11.76
CA GLY A 81 -8.32 -0.03 12.14
C GLY A 81 -8.49 1.20 11.24
N GLY A 82 -7.60 1.41 10.28
CA GLY A 82 -7.72 2.49 9.30
C GLY A 82 -8.78 2.21 8.23
N ILE A 83 -9.44 3.27 7.78
CA ILE A 83 -10.35 3.24 6.63
C ILE A 83 -9.71 4.07 5.52
N PHE A 84 -9.55 3.47 4.34
CA PHE A 84 -8.83 4.06 3.21
C PHE A 84 -9.72 4.14 1.97
N ASP A 85 -9.44 5.09 1.09
CA ASP A 85 -10.05 5.13 -0.25
C ASP A 85 -9.33 4.21 -1.24
N GLY A 86 -9.82 4.15 -2.49
CA GLY A 86 -9.29 3.29 -3.53
C GLY A 86 -7.84 3.57 -3.96
N ILE A 87 -7.25 4.69 -3.53
CA ILE A 87 -5.83 5.00 -3.77
C ILE A 87 -4.99 4.98 -2.49
N GLY A 88 -5.58 4.53 -1.37
CA GLY A 88 -4.88 4.30 -0.10
C GLY A 88 -4.73 5.52 0.79
N ARG A 89 -5.56 6.56 0.63
CA ARG A 89 -5.57 7.73 1.52
C ARG A 89 -6.48 7.48 2.72
N PRO A 90 -6.06 7.83 3.96
CA PRO A 90 -6.87 7.61 5.16
C PRO A 90 -8.07 8.56 5.22
N LEU A 91 -9.29 8.01 5.14
CA LEU A 91 -10.53 8.79 5.11
C LEU A 91 -10.74 9.63 6.37
N GLY A 92 -10.38 9.12 7.55
CA GLY A 92 -10.49 9.88 8.80
C GLY A 92 -9.56 11.09 8.87
N THR A 93 -8.45 11.08 8.13
CA THR A 93 -7.57 12.27 8.01
C THR A 93 -8.12 13.24 6.98
N ILE A 94 -8.63 12.74 5.85
CA ILE A 94 -9.31 13.57 4.84
C ILE A 94 -10.48 14.31 5.48
N GLU A 95 -11.32 13.62 6.25
CA GLU A 95 -12.49 14.21 6.91
C GLU A 95 -12.10 15.35 7.86
N ARG A 96 -11.05 15.16 8.68
CA ARG A 96 -10.54 16.22 9.58
C ARG A 96 -10.03 17.45 8.83
N MET A 97 -9.50 17.28 7.63
CA MET A 97 -8.92 18.37 6.83
C MET A 97 -9.94 19.08 5.94
N ALA A 98 -10.84 18.32 5.29
CA ALA A 98 -11.72 18.80 4.23
C ALA A 98 -13.22 18.69 4.58
N GLY A 99 -13.56 18.15 5.75
CA GLY A 99 -14.93 17.92 6.18
C GLY A 99 -15.57 16.71 5.51
N PRO A 100 -16.92 16.66 5.39
CA PRO A 100 -17.65 15.46 4.95
C PRO A 100 -17.53 15.15 3.44
N ARG A 101 -16.70 15.90 2.70
CA ARG A 101 -16.48 15.72 1.26
C ARG A 101 -15.01 15.46 0.98
N ILE A 102 -14.74 14.54 0.06
CA ILE A 102 -13.38 14.27 -0.41
C ILE A 102 -13.00 15.38 -1.38
N ALA A 103 -12.12 16.29 -0.94
CA ALA A 103 -11.58 17.32 -1.82
C ALA A 103 -10.53 16.74 -2.78
N LYS A 104 -10.47 17.30 -3.99
CA LYS A 104 -9.56 16.86 -5.05
C LYS A 104 -8.10 17.21 -4.72
N GLY A 105 -7.17 16.38 -5.16
CA GLY A 105 -5.74 16.72 -5.09
C GLY A 105 -5.12 16.65 -3.70
N ILE A 106 -5.84 16.06 -2.73
CA ILE A 106 -5.28 15.75 -1.43
C ILE A 106 -4.33 14.56 -1.58
N ASN A 107 -3.03 14.83 -1.43
CA ASN A 107 -1.95 13.86 -1.50
C ASN A 107 -1.48 13.50 -0.09
N LEU A 108 -2.17 12.58 0.57
CA LEU A 108 -1.81 12.05 1.88
C LEU A 108 -1.10 10.71 1.76
N GLN A 109 -0.12 10.47 2.64
CA GLN A 109 0.45 9.14 2.82
C GLN A 109 -0.56 8.23 3.54
N SER A 110 -0.45 6.93 3.29
CA SER A 110 -1.31 5.92 3.95
C SER A 110 -1.03 5.82 5.45
N LEU A 111 0.21 6.08 5.88
CA LEU A 111 0.61 6.06 7.27
C LEU A 111 0.76 7.48 7.83
N ASP A 112 0.53 7.61 9.12
CA ASP A 112 0.82 8.84 9.86
C ASP A 112 2.33 8.93 10.14
N GLY A 113 2.99 9.89 9.48
CA GLY A 113 4.42 10.13 9.59
C GLY A 113 4.87 10.77 10.91
N GLU A 114 3.94 11.34 11.68
CA GLU A 114 4.25 12.06 12.93
C GLU A 114 3.98 11.20 14.18
N ARG A 115 3.14 10.15 14.03
CA ARG A 115 2.83 9.23 15.13
C ARG A 115 4.07 8.47 15.59
N LEU A 116 4.33 8.52 16.89
CA LEU A 116 5.36 7.74 17.57
C LEU A 116 4.85 6.35 17.95
N TRP A 117 5.67 5.34 17.70
CA TRP A 117 5.45 3.95 18.07
C TRP A 117 6.48 3.52 19.09
N GLU A 118 6.07 2.79 20.12
CA GLU A 118 6.99 2.13 21.04
C GLU A 118 7.52 0.86 20.37
N VAL A 119 8.82 0.87 20.05
CA VAL A 119 9.49 -0.15 19.25
C VAL A 119 10.50 -0.90 20.10
N THR A 120 10.40 -2.22 20.07
CA THR A 120 11.47 -3.13 20.51
C THR A 120 12.33 -3.50 19.30
N VAL A 121 13.62 -3.18 19.35
CA VAL A 121 14.59 -3.48 18.30
C VAL A 121 15.28 -4.81 18.62
N ASP A 122 15.24 -5.75 17.67
CA ASP A 122 15.74 -7.13 17.84
C ASP A 122 17.14 -7.35 17.27
N ILE A 123 17.71 -6.35 16.60
CA ILE A 123 19.01 -6.40 15.92
C ILE A 123 20.03 -5.50 16.62
N LYS A 124 21.31 -5.82 16.43
CA LYS A 124 22.45 -5.06 16.95
C LYS A 124 23.43 -4.73 15.85
N ASP A 125 24.28 -3.75 16.11
CA ASP A 125 25.39 -3.41 15.23
C ASP A 125 26.29 -4.62 15.00
N GLY A 126 26.57 -4.87 13.73
CA GLY A 126 27.39 -5.98 13.28
C GLY A 126 26.62 -7.26 12.94
N ASP A 127 25.33 -7.36 13.27
CA ASP A 127 24.50 -8.51 12.90
C ASP A 127 24.35 -8.63 11.39
N THR A 128 24.23 -9.87 10.88
CA THR A 128 23.90 -10.11 9.47
C THR A 128 22.41 -10.36 9.33
N VAL A 129 21.76 -9.62 8.43
CA VAL A 129 20.32 -9.73 8.19
C VAL A 129 19.99 -10.16 6.77
N PHE A 130 18.85 -10.82 6.61
CA PHE A 130 18.33 -11.30 5.32
C PHE A 130 16.91 -10.80 5.03
N PRO A 131 16.46 -10.80 3.75
CA PRO A 131 15.15 -10.28 3.38
C PRO A 131 14.02 -11.03 4.10
N GLY A 132 13.06 -10.27 4.65
CA GLY A 132 11.93 -10.83 5.39
C GLY A 132 12.24 -11.20 6.85
N GLN A 133 13.48 -11.06 7.32
CA GLN A 133 13.81 -11.19 8.73
C GLN A 133 13.15 -10.07 9.54
N VAL A 134 12.56 -10.42 10.69
CA VAL A 134 12.03 -9.43 11.63
C VAL A 134 13.20 -8.74 12.34
N PHE A 135 13.23 -7.41 12.29
CA PHE A 135 14.28 -6.61 12.94
C PHE A 135 13.75 -5.73 14.07
N ALA A 136 12.45 -5.46 14.08
CA ALA A 136 11.81 -4.67 15.11
C ALA A 136 10.34 -5.08 15.28
N ARG A 137 9.79 -4.85 16.48
CA ARG A 137 8.39 -5.10 16.81
C ARG A 137 7.79 -3.89 17.49
N CYS A 138 6.52 -3.62 17.23
CA CYS A 138 5.75 -2.61 17.96
C CYS A 138 4.31 -3.07 18.12
N ARG A 139 3.62 -2.53 19.13
CA ARG A 139 2.21 -2.86 19.36
C ARG A 139 1.34 -1.90 18.55
N GLU A 140 0.64 -2.44 17.56
CA GLU A 140 -0.21 -1.63 16.67
C GLU A 140 -1.62 -1.45 17.24
N SER A 141 -2.15 -2.49 17.88
CA SER A 141 -3.43 -2.50 18.59
C SER A 141 -3.29 -3.35 19.87
N GLU A 142 -4.33 -3.38 20.72
CA GLU A 142 -4.33 -4.24 21.92
C GLU A 142 -4.09 -5.72 21.60
N MET A 143 -4.54 -6.18 20.43
CA MET A 143 -4.46 -7.58 20.00
C MET A 143 -3.39 -7.83 18.95
N THR A 144 -2.80 -6.78 18.35
CA THR A 144 -1.90 -6.92 17.19
C THR A 144 -0.50 -6.42 17.50
N GLU A 145 0.45 -7.35 17.48
CA GLU A 145 1.89 -7.05 17.39
C GLU A 145 2.26 -6.89 15.90
N HIS A 146 2.81 -5.73 15.56
CA HIS A 146 3.38 -5.47 14.25
C HIS A 146 4.84 -5.88 14.23
N ARG A 147 5.23 -6.66 13.22
CA ARG A 147 6.60 -7.13 13.01
C ARG A 147 7.20 -6.45 11.79
N ALA A 148 8.08 -5.49 12.03
CA ALA A 148 8.82 -4.82 10.97
C ALA A 148 9.89 -5.78 10.42
N MET A 149 9.88 -5.95 9.10
CA MET A 149 10.73 -6.91 8.40
C MET A 149 11.69 -6.20 7.47
N VAL A 150 12.88 -6.78 7.30
CA VAL A 150 13.88 -6.30 6.34
C VAL A 150 13.26 -6.34 4.94
N PRO A 151 13.32 -5.24 4.17
CA PRO A 151 12.70 -5.17 2.86
C PRO A 151 13.22 -6.24 1.88
N PRO A 152 12.40 -6.69 0.92
CA PRO A 152 12.86 -7.58 -0.14
C PRO A 152 14.07 -7.01 -0.90
N GLY A 153 15.07 -7.86 -1.15
CA GLY A 153 16.30 -7.46 -1.87
C GLY A 153 17.34 -6.75 -1.00
N VAL A 154 17.08 -6.55 0.30
CA VAL A 154 18.05 -6.01 1.25
C VAL A 154 18.63 -7.14 2.10
N SER A 155 19.94 -7.29 2.06
CA SER A 155 20.71 -8.22 2.87
C SER A 155 22.09 -7.66 3.14
N GLY A 156 22.68 -7.97 4.28
CA GLY A 156 24.00 -7.49 4.62
C GLY A 156 24.20 -7.30 6.12
N ARG A 157 25.20 -6.49 6.47
CA ARG A 157 25.56 -6.21 7.87
C ARG A 157 24.82 -4.98 8.38
N VAL A 158 24.33 -5.06 9.61
CA VAL A 158 23.66 -3.96 10.29
C VAL A 158 24.70 -2.97 10.82
N GLU A 159 24.45 -1.69 10.59
CA GLU A 159 25.18 -0.55 11.14
C GLU A 159 24.21 0.52 11.65
N ALA A 160 24.63 1.27 12.67
CA ALA A 160 23.86 2.34 13.28
C ALA A 160 22.45 1.91 13.73
N ALA A 161 22.34 0.72 14.33
CA ALA A 161 21.13 0.23 14.96
C ALA A 161 20.77 1.10 16.17
N LYS A 162 19.58 1.66 16.14
CA LYS A 162 19.03 2.43 17.25
C LYS A 162 18.58 1.51 18.39
N PRO A 163 18.65 1.96 19.65
CA PRO A 163 18.11 1.21 20.78
C PRO A 163 16.58 1.06 20.69
N SER A 164 16.00 0.28 21.58
CA SER A 164 14.53 0.26 21.73
C SER A 164 14.04 1.60 22.27
N GLY A 165 12.91 2.09 21.77
CA GLY A 165 12.45 3.45 22.05
C GLY A 165 11.24 3.86 21.22
N GLN A 166 10.98 5.16 21.16
CA GLN A 166 9.87 5.72 20.38
C GLN A 166 10.37 6.24 19.04
N TYR A 167 9.76 5.77 17.94
CA TYR A 167 10.15 6.15 16.57
C TYR A 167 8.92 6.37 15.69
N THR A 168 9.08 7.20 14.66
CA THR A 168 8.04 7.34 13.62
C THR A 168 8.18 6.26 12.55
N VAL A 169 7.16 6.11 11.71
CA VAL A 169 7.15 5.10 10.64
C VAL A 169 8.24 5.31 9.57
N ASN A 170 8.69 6.56 9.39
CA ASN A 170 9.66 6.94 8.37
C ASN A 170 11.09 7.05 8.91
N GLU A 171 11.26 7.02 10.23
CA GLU A 171 12.56 7.15 10.86
C GLU A 171 13.39 5.87 10.66
N PRO A 172 14.67 5.99 10.21
CA PRO A 172 15.55 4.84 10.10
C PRO A 172 15.86 4.24 11.47
N ILE A 173 15.56 2.95 11.64
CA ILE A 173 15.87 2.17 12.84
C ILE A 173 17.31 1.62 12.77
N ALA A 174 17.74 1.20 11.59
CA ALA A 174 19.12 0.81 11.33
C ALA A 174 19.48 1.02 9.86
N ARG A 175 20.75 0.83 9.51
CA ARG A 175 21.24 0.78 8.14
C ARG A 175 21.78 -0.61 7.85
N VAL A 176 21.52 -1.12 6.65
CA VAL A 176 22.07 -2.39 6.18
C VAL A 176 23.06 -2.12 5.08
N VAL A 177 24.30 -2.56 5.28
CA VAL A 177 25.40 -2.49 4.32
C VAL A 177 25.47 -3.81 3.57
N GLY A 178 25.05 -3.79 2.30
CA GLY A 178 25.14 -4.95 1.42
C GLY A 178 26.56 -5.20 0.89
N GLU A 179 26.76 -6.32 0.20
CA GLU A 179 28.08 -6.74 -0.35
C GLU A 179 28.73 -5.71 -1.29
N LYS A 180 27.93 -4.84 -1.91
CA LYS A 180 28.41 -3.76 -2.80
C LYS A 180 28.69 -2.43 -2.08
N GLY A 181 28.73 -2.43 -0.74
CA GLY A 181 28.89 -1.22 0.08
C GLY A 181 27.69 -0.27 0.02
N LYS A 182 26.57 -0.69 -0.58
CA LYS A 182 25.35 0.12 -0.64
C LYS A 182 24.69 0.09 0.74
N GLU A 183 24.67 1.24 1.40
CA GLU A 183 23.86 1.47 2.60
C GLU A 183 22.39 1.62 2.24
N THR A 184 21.53 0.84 2.89
CA THR A 184 20.07 0.98 2.76
C THR A 184 19.46 1.18 4.15
N PRO A 185 18.76 2.29 4.42
CA PRO A 185 18.07 2.47 5.68
C PRO A 185 16.88 1.52 5.77
N ILE A 186 16.67 0.93 6.95
CA ILE A 186 15.47 0.16 7.27
C ILE A 186 14.62 0.94 8.28
N CYS A 187 13.38 1.22 7.89
CA CYS A 187 12.39 1.94 8.69
C CYS A 187 11.23 0.99 9.03
N LEU A 188 10.34 1.40 9.94
CA LEU A 188 9.13 0.62 10.25
C LEU A 188 8.18 0.51 9.05
N SER A 189 8.20 1.50 8.15
CA SER A 189 7.45 1.49 6.90
C SER A 189 8.30 1.15 5.68
N GLN A 190 7.65 0.54 4.69
CA GLN A 190 8.23 0.23 3.37
C GLN A 190 7.23 0.63 2.28
N SER A 191 7.70 1.26 1.21
CA SER A 191 6.89 1.52 0.01
C SER A 191 6.84 0.26 -0.85
N TRP A 192 5.64 -0.17 -1.23
CA TRP A 192 5.42 -1.38 -2.02
C TRP A 192 4.48 -1.14 -3.21
N PRO A 193 4.87 -1.51 -4.46
CA PRO A 193 4.01 -1.36 -5.62
C PRO A 193 2.75 -2.22 -5.53
N VAL A 194 1.58 -1.62 -5.75
CA VAL A 194 0.28 -2.30 -5.53
C VAL A 194 0.02 -3.46 -6.50
N ARG A 195 0.65 -3.42 -7.67
CA ARG A 195 0.51 -4.43 -8.73
C ARG A 195 1.59 -5.52 -8.70
N THR A 196 2.54 -5.43 -7.77
CA THR A 196 3.59 -6.43 -7.59
C THR A 196 3.26 -7.26 -6.35
N PRO A 197 3.01 -8.57 -6.45
CA PRO A 197 2.77 -9.39 -5.27
C PRO A 197 4.02 -9.43 -4.38
N ARG A 198 3.81 -9.48 -3.06
CA ARG A 198 4.90 -9.64 -2.08
C ARG A 198 5.62 -10.99 -2.30
N PRO A 199 6.95 -11.04 -2.24
CA PRO A 199 7.69 -12.28 -2.43
C PRO A 199 7.50 -13.23 -1.24
N TYR A 200 7.61 -14.52 -1.51
CA TYR A 200 7.51 -15.60 -0.54
C TYR A 200 8.54 -16.69 -0.85
N LYS A 201 8.93 -17.47 0.16
CA LYS A 201 9.96 -18.52 0.01
C LYS A 201 9.47 -19.72 -0.81
N SER A 202 8.30 -20.25 -0.47
CA SER A 202 7.65 -21.34 -1.21
C SER A 202 6.15 -21.33 -0.96
N ARG A 203 5.38 -21.77 -1.96
CA ARG A 203 3.93 -21.96 -1.83
C ARG A 203 3.67 -23.28 -1.11
N ARG A 204 2.86 -23.24 -0.06
CA ARG A 204 2.42 -24.44 0.66
C ARG A 204 1.04 -24.87 0.18
N ALA A 205 0.79 -26.17 0.21
CA ALA A 205 -0.56 -26.70 0.02
C ALA A 205 -1.44 -26.30 1.21
N ILE A 206 -2.73 -26.15 0.95
CA ILE A 206 -3.71 -25.79 1.99
C ILE A 206 -4.03 -27.07 2.77
N ASP A 207 -3.75 -27.06 4.08
CA ASP A 207 -3.90 -28.20 4.99
C ASP A 207 -4.80 -27.89 6.20
N ARG A 208 -5.27 -26.64 6.32
CA ARG A 208 -6.09 -26.18 7.46
C ARG A 208 -7.39 -25.52 6.97
N PRO A 209 -8.55 -25.86 7.56
CA PRO A 209 -9.79 -25.14 7.28
C PRO A 209 -9.73 -23.72 7.88
N LEU A 210 -10.38 -22.77 7.21
CA LEU A 210 -10.79 -21.49 7.78
C LEU A 210 -12.12 -21.73 8.47
N ILE A 211 -12.14 -21.68 9.80
CA ILE A 211 -13.38 -21.87 10.55
C ILE A 211 -14.18 -20.58 10.43
N THR A 212 -15.32 -20.65 9.76
CA THR A 212 -16.14 -19.45 9.45
C THR A 212 -17.17 -19.13 10.53
N GLY A 213 -17.49 -20.11 11.39
CA GLY A 213 -18.58 -20.02 12.35
C GLY A 213 -19.96 -20.25 11.74
N GLN A 214 -20.03 -20.47 10.42
CA GLN A 214 -21.28 -20.72 9.71
C GLN A 214 -21.40 -22.22 9.43
N ARG A 215 -22.35 -22.89 10.10
CA ARG A 215 -22.56 -24.35 9.96
C ARG A 215 -22.65 -24.80 8.51
N VAL A 216 -23.39 -24.08 7.67
CA VAL A 216 -23.56 -24.44 6.26
C VAL A 216 -22.24 -24.38 5.47
N ILE A 217 -21.39 -23.40 5.76
CA ILE A 217 -20.09 -23.25 5.09
C ILE A 217 -19.11 -24.28 5.65
N ASP A 218 -18.98 -24.37 6.97
CA ASP A 218 -18.00 -25.25 7.62
C ASP A 218 -18.27 -26.75 7.38
N THR A 219 -19.52 -27.13 7.10
CA THR A 219 -19.89 -28.54 6.85
C THR A 219 -20.03 -28.89 5.38
N LEU A 220 -20.76 -28.11 4.58
CA LEU A 220 -21.08 -28.47 3.20
C LEU A 220 -20.10 -27.90 2.19
N PHE A 221 -19.51 -26.73 2.48
CA PHE A 221 -18.64 -25.99 1.56
C PHE A 221 -17.40 -25.42 2.27
N PRO A 222 -16.57 -26.27 2.93
CA PRO A 222 -15.49 -25.78 3.76
C PRO A 222 -14.45 -25.02 2.93
N VAL A 223 -14.00 -23.90 3.46
CA VAL A 223 -12.94 -23.07 2.86
C VAL A 223 -11.66 -23.31 3.62
N GLY A 224 -10.54 -23.50 2.94
CA GLY A 224 -9.23 -23.62 3.60
C GLY A 224 -8.54 -22.27 3.84
N LYS A 225 -7.67 -22.16 4.85
CA LYS A 225 -6.86 -20.94 5.08
C LYS A 225 -5.88 -20.74 3.92
N GLY A 226 -6.03 -19.63 3.20
CA GLY A 226 -5.33 -19.36 1.95
C GLY A 226 -6.05 -19.87 0.70
N GLY A 227 -7.28 -20.40 0.85
CA GLY A 227 -8.17 -20.75 -0.25
C GLY A 227 -8.91 -19.54 -0.83
N CYS A 228 -9.63 -19.78 -1.93
CA CYS A 228 -10.47 -18.79 -2.59
C CYS A 228 -11.92 -19.30 -2.60
N ALA A 229 -12.88 -18.42 -2.29
CA ALA A 229 -14.30 -18.74 -2.30
C ALA A 229 -15.08 -17.59 -2.96
N ALA A 230 -16.20 -17.91 -3.58
CA ALA A 230 -17.10 -16.95 -4.19
C ALA A 230 -18.53 -17.15 -3.66
N ILE A 231 -19.20 -16.05 -3.31
CA ILE A 231 -20.61 -16.05 -2.87
C ILE A 231 -21.42 -15.30 -3.94
N PRO A 232 -21.87 -15.99 -5.01
CA PRO A 232 -22.73 -15.39 -6.01
C PRO A 232 -24.15 -15.18 -5.48
N GLY A 233 -24.89 -14.25 -6.08
CA GLY A 233 -26.30 -14.08 -5.78
C GLY A 233 -26.86 -12.73 -6.23
N PRO A 234 -28.19 -12.60 -6.38
CA PRO A 234 -28.83 -11.34 -6.77
C PRO A 234 -28.69 -10.27 -5.68
N PHE A 235 -29.05 -9.03 -6.01
CA PHE A 235 -29.15 -7.95 -5.02
C PHE A 235 -30.13 -8.34 -3.91
N GLY A 236 -29.80 -8.03 -2.66
CA GLY A 236 -30.62 -8.38 -1.50
C GLY A 236 -30.51 -9.83 -1.01
N ALA A 237 -29.76 -10.71 -1.67
CA ALA A 237 -29.63 -12.13 -1.28
C ALA A 237 -28.78 -12.39 -0.01
N GLY A 238 -28.45 -11.36 0.77
CA GLY A 238 -27.68 -11.52 2.00
C GLY A 238 -26.16 -11.68 1.84
N LYS A 239 -25.58 -11.41 0.64
CA LYS A 239 -24.12 -11.50 0.41
C LYS A 239 -23.30 -10.72 1.44
N THR A 240 -23.66 -9.46 1.68
CA THR A 240 -22.98 -8.59 2.64
C THR A 240 -23.17 -9.09 4.08
N VAL A 241 -24.31 -9.70 4.40
CA VAL A 241 -24.54 -10.30 5.72
C VAL A 241 -23.56 -11.44 5.93
N VAL A 242 -23.40 -12.33 4.96
CA VAL A 242 -22.45 -13.45 5.04
C VAL A 242 -21.01 -12.92 5.14
N GLN A 243 -20.61 -11.94 4.34
CA GLN A 243 -19.28 -11.32 4.44
C GLN A 243 -19.01 -10.71 5.82
N HIS A 244 -20.00 -10.05 6.43
CA HIS A 244 -19.89 -9.51 7.77
C HIS A 244 -19.74 -10.64 8.83
N GLN A 245 -20.52 -11.72 8.71
CA GLN A 245 -20.36 -12.87 9.62
C GLN A 245 -18.97 -13.48 9.50
N LEU A 246 -18.43 -13.63 8.29
CA LEU A 246 -17.07 -14.11 8.08
C LEU A 246 -16.04 -13.18 8.73
N ALA A 247 -16.16 -11.87 8.55
CA ALA A 247 -15.24 -10.91 9.15
C ALA A 247 -15.26 -10.94 10.70
N LYS A 248 -16.39 -11.26 11.33
CA LYS A 248 -16.54 -11.28 12.79
C LYS A 248 -16.14 -12.60 13.44
N TRP A 249 -16.50 -13.71 12.81
CA TRP A 249 -16.45 -15.03 13.44
C TRP A 249 -15.39 -15.94 12.85
N SER A 250 -14.74 -15.55 11.76
CA SER A 250 -13.66 -16.36 11.22
C SER A 250 -12.45 -16.37 12.14
N ASP A 251 -11.74 -17.50 12.17
CA ASP A 251 -10.53 -17.68 12.97
C ASP A 251 -9.26 -17.11 12.30
N ALA A 252 -9.40 -15.92 11.67
CA ALA A 252 -8.32 -15.19 11.05
C ALA A 252 -7.79 -14.10 11.98
N ASP A 253 -6.47 -13.90 12.00
CA ASP A 253 -5.83 -12.93 12.90
C ASP A 253 -6.09 -11.47 12.48
N ILE A 254 -6.20 -11.23 11.17
CA ILE A 254 -6.40 -9.89 10.58
C ILE A 254 -7.37 -10.03 9.40
N ILE A 255 -8.36 -9.15 9.36
CA ILE A 255 -9.31 -9.03 8.25
C ILE A 255 -9.02 -7.75 7.47
N VAL A 256 -8.88 -7.88 6.15
CA VAL A 256 -8.85 -6.77 5.21
C VAL A 256 -10.15 -6.79 4.41
N TYR A 257 -10.93 -5.72 4.53
CA TYR A 257 -12.21 -5.56 3.83
C TYR A 257 -12.05 -4.51 2.73
N LEU A 258 -12.40 -4.88 1.49
CA LEU A 258 -12.31 -4.04 0.29
C LEU A 258 -13.71 -3.71 -0.23
#